data_AF-A0AA36HX01-F1
#
_entry.id   AF-A0AA36HX01-F1
#
_cell.length_a   1.000
_cell.length_b   1.000
_cell.length_c   1.000
_cell.angle_alpha   90.00
_cell.angle_beta   90.00
_cell.angle_gamma   90.00
#
_symmetry.space_group_name_H-M   'P 1'
#
loop_
_entity.id
_entity.type
_entity.pdbx_description
1 polymer ?
#
loop_
_entity_poly.entity_id
_entity_poly.type
_entity_poly.pdbx_seq_one_letter_code
_entity_poly.pdbx_strand_id
1 'polypeptide(L)'
;MPGAFYEPHEEAMVSGLWPLELLQDDPARQPRVVSSALEFLRELVIGHHLEDFVVLPHGTDLLDLRFEDCIPEDVRSCLRNCRSAHEFISNILEHPKMLDKYRADVEYIDPARQQHDILRKDKLDLGKRIREALRMAQAGEVDARLLYLAEMRLKQEAPHPIGGEKVKTICTRDFKDVLGPLATWTLYWDRYDEGFFAGGRCSGKGVHIDQVLWSNVGRNYQGYKLVAAWPKGEVSKQVAMEFFDTLFAPPLRPRELEELCTKRRKLSCCGLGMCTCSAAAWRTP
;
A
#
# COMPACT_ATOMS: atom_id res chain seq x y z
N MET A 1 -1.42 -12.88 24.44
CA MET A 1 -1.85 -12.62 23.05
C MET A 1 -0.83 -11.68 22.45
N PRO A 2 -0.30 -11.94 21.24
CA PRO A 2 0.59 -10.98 20.57
C PRO A 2 -0.17 -9.66 20.40
N GLY A 3 0.49 -8.55 20.74
CA GLY A 3 -0.08 -7.20 20.66
C GLY A 3 -0.08 -6.65 19.23
N ALA A 4 -0.27 -5.34 19.10
CA ALA A 4 -0.27 -4.60 17.82
C ALA A 4 1.07 -4.58 17.07
N PHE A 5 2.13 -4.97 17.77
CA PHE A 5 3.49 -5.08 17.26
C PHE A 5 3.88 -6.54 17.25
N TYR A 6 4.41 -6.96 16.11
CA TYR A 6 4.92 -8.29 15.85
C TYR A 6 6.37 -8.42 16.28
N GLU A 7 7.12 -7.32 16.16
CA GLU A 7 8.54 -7.26 16.48
C GLU A 7 8.87 -6.04 17.36
N PRO A 8 9.83 -6.13 18.30
CA PRO A 8 10.18 -5.02 19.20
C PRO A 8 10.61 -3.72 18.48
N HIS A 9 11.15 -3.84 17.28
CA HIS A 9 11.58 -2.68 16.49
C HIS A 9 10.40 -1.91 15.88
N GLU A 10 9.23 -2.54 15.69
CA GLU A 10 8.04 -1.86 15.18
C GLU A 10 7.51 -0.84 16.19
N GLU A 11 7.51 -1.22 17.47
CA GLU A 11 7.15 -0.31 18.57
C GLU A 11 8.12 0.86 18.65
N ALA A 12 9.43 0.60 18.56
CA ALA A 12 10.44 1.66 18.56
C ALA A 12 10.28 2.64 17.38
N MET A 13 9.81 2.16 16.23
CA MET A 13 9.61 3.00 15.04
C MET A 13 8.41 3.96 15.18
N VAL A 14 7.36 3.55 15.88
CA VAL A 14 6.17 4.37 16.08
C VAL A 14 6.22 5.17 17.38
N SER A 15 7.01 4.72 18.36
CA SER A 15 7.19 5.38 19.64
C SER A 15 7.76 6.79 19.45
N GLY A 16 7.11 7.78 20.07
CA GLY A 16 7.44 9.19 19.92
C GLY A 16 6.91 9.86 18.65
N LEU A 17 6.22 9.14 17.76
CA LEU A 17 5.56 9.69 16.58
C LEU A 17 4.04 9.52 16.64
N TRP A 18 3.59 8.30 16.93
CA TRP A 18 2.19 7.95 17.05
C TRP A 18 1.84 7.71 18.52
N PRO A 19 0.62 8.08 18.96
CA PRO A 19 0.15 7.70 20.29
C PRO A 19 0.03 6.17 20.35
N LEU A 20 0.83 5.54 21.21
CA LEU A 20 0.92 4.08 21.34
C LEU A 20 -0.41 3.47 21.79
N GLU A 21 -1.23 4.25 22.49
CA GLU A 21 -2.56 3.86 22.91
C GLU A 21 -3.44 3.55 21.70
N LEU A 22 -3.30 4.25 20.55
CA LEU A 22 -4.05 3.89 19.34
C LEU A 22 -3.71 2.49 18.83
N LEU A 23 -2.48 2.05 19.10
CA LEU A 23 -2.00 0.76 18.66
C LEU A 23 -2.31 -0.28 19.72
N GLN A 24 -2.32 0.04 21.01
CA GLN A 24 -2.38 -0.96 22.09
C GLN A 24 -3.69 -0.99 22.89
N ASP A 25 -4.60 -0.03 22.71
CA ASP A 25 -5.77 0.20 23.59
C ASP A 25 -6.79 -0.94 23.64
N ASP A 26 -7.21 -1.45 22.48
CA ASP A 26 -8.34 -2.37 22.36
C ASP A 26 -7.93 -3.62 21.54
N PRO A 27 -7.81 -4.79 22.18
CA PRO A 27 -7.54 -6.06 21.49
C PRO A 27 -8.55 -6.38 20.37
N ALA A 28 -9.81 -5.93 20.48
CA ALA A 28 -10.82 -6.15 19.44
C ALA A 28 -10.55 -5.32 18.17
N ARG A 29 -9.76 -4.25 18.28
CA ARG A 29 -9.36 -3.38 17.18
C ARG A 29 -8.01 -3.75 16.57
N GLN A 30 -7.39 -4.82 17.05
CA GLN A 30 -6.15 -5.33 16.49
C GLN A 30 -6.41 -6.21 15.26
N PRO A 31 -5.50 -6.22 14.26
CA PRO A 31 -5.54 -7.21 13.19
C PRO A 31 -5.52 -8.64 13.75
N ARG A 32 -6.10 -9.59 13.01
CA ARG A 32 -5.88 -11.01 13.29
C ARG A 32 -4.52 -11.41 12.77
N VAL A 33 -3.78 -12.12 13.60
CA VAL A 33 -2.44 -12.60 13.27
C VAL A 33 -2.52 -14.09 13.06
N VAL A 34 -2.10 -14.53 11.87
CA VAL A 34 -1.97 -15.95 11.55
C VAL A 34 -0.50 -16.33 11.53
N SER A 35 -0.22 -17.58 11.83
CA SER A 35 1.16 -18.03 12.12
C SER A 35 1.79 -18.88 11.02
N SER A 36 1.00 -19.24 9.99
CA SER A 36 1.47 -20.12 8.93
C SER A 36 0.94 -19.70 7.55
N ALA A 37 1.72 -20.04 6.52
CA ALA A 37 1.33 -19.95 5.13
C ALA A 37 -0.04 -20.59 4.87
N LEU A 38 -0.24 -21.82 5.35
CA LEU A 38 -1.48 -22.57 5.13
C LEU A 38 -2.70 -21.88 5.74
N GLU A 39 -2.56 -21.37 6.96
CA GLU A 39 -3.62 -20.62 7.65
C GLU A 39 -3.96 -19.35 6.87
N PHE A 40 -2.95 -18.58 6.44
CA PHE A 40 -3.16 -17.37 5.64
C PHE A 40 -3.82 -17.65 4.29
N LEU A 41 -3.39 -18.68 3.56
CA LEU A 41 -4.01 -19.08 2.30
C LEU A 41 -5.46 -19.55 2.49
N ARG A 42 -5.75 -20.24 3.60
CA ARG A 42 -7.13 -20.60 3.96
C ARG A 42 -7.97 -19.35 4.16
N GLU A 43 -7.48 -18.39 4.94
CA GLU A 43 -8.17 -17.12 5.15
C GLU A 43 -8.42 -16.41 3.81
N LEU A 44 -7.44 -16.32 2.91
CA LEU A 44 -7.62 -15.73 1.58
C LEU A 44 -8.76 -16.35 0.76
N VAL A 45 -8.91 -17.67 0.80
CA VAL A 45 -9.87 -18.40 -0.05
C VAL A 45 -11.28 -18.39 0.55
N ILE A 46 -11.43 -18.53 1.87
CA ILE A 46 -12.74 -18.73 2.51
C ILE A 46 -13.06 -17.74 3.63
N GLY A 47 -12.10 -16.90 4.01
CA GLY A 47 -12.23 -15.91 5.07
C GLY A 47 -13.08 -14.71 4.64
N HIS A 48 -13.65 -14.03 5.63
CA HIS A 48 -14.43 -12.82 5.44
C HIS A 48 -13.62 -11.63 5.96
N HIS A 49 -13.03 -10.86 5.04
CA HIS A 49 -12.13 -9.75 5.37
C HIS A 49 -12.78 -8.37 5.31
N LEU A 50 -14.10 -8.32 5.12
CA LEU A 50 -14.83 -7.06 5.16
C LEU A 50 -14.69 -6.46 6.57
N GLU A 51 -13.99 -5.33 6.66
CA GLU A 51 -13.62 -4.65 7.92
C GLU A 51 -12.61 -5.38 8.82
N ASP A 52 -11.92 -6.41 8.31
CA ASP A 52 -10.89 -7.13 9.05
C ASP A 52 -9.54 -7.06 8.34
N PHE A 53 -8.46 -7.19 9.12
CA PHE A 53 -7.11 -7.34 8.62
C PHE A 53 -6.54 -8.66 9.10
N VAL A 54 -6.07 -9.48 8.18
CA VAL A 54 -5.30 -10.68 8.49
C VAL A 54 -3.85 -10.41 8.15
N VAL A 55 -2.97 -10.56 9.12
CA VAL A 55 -1.53 -10.34 8.96
C VAL A 55 -0.81 -11.67 9.11
N LEU A 56 0.05 -11.97 8.13
CA LEU A 56 1.06 -13.03 8.21
C LEU A 56 2.44 -12.38 8.34
N PRO A 57 3.00 -12.33 9.56
CA PRO A 57 4.37 -11.86 9.78
C PRO A 57 5.36 -12.68 8.96
N HIS A 58 6.37 -12.03 8.38
CA HIS A 58 7.35 -12.69 7.49
C HIS A 58 6.73 -13.43 6.31
N GLY A 59 5.52 -12.99 5.91
CA GLY A 59 4.71 -13.68 4.91
C GLY A 59 5.35 -13.78 3.53
N THR A 60 6.16 -12.80 3.12
CA THR A 60 6.90 -12.86 1.86
C THR A 60 7.86 -14.04 1.82
N ASP A 61 8.48 -14.37 2.95
CA ASP A 61 9.39 -15.52 3.05
C ASP A 61 8.60 -16.82 3.17
N LEU A 62 7.55 -16.84 4.00
CA LEU A 62 6.72 -18.03 4.22
C LEU A 62 5.96 -18.50 2.97
N LEU A 63 5.65 -17.58 2.04
CA LEU A 63 4.99 -17.89 0.76
C LEU A 63 5.93 -17.91 -0.44
N ASP A 64 7.24 -17.80 -0.22
CA ASP A 64 8.23 -17.77 -1.29
C ASP A 64 7.93 -16.66 -2.33
N LEU A 65 7.52 -15.50 -1.81
CA LEU A 65 7.26 -14.25 -2.53
C LEU A 65 8.34 -13.23 -2.19
N ARG A 66 9.62 -13.63 -2.28
CA ARG A 66 10.74 -12.76 -1.94
C ARG A 66 10.86 -11.60 -2.93
N PHE A 67 11.45 -10.50 -2.48
CA PHE A 67 11.56 -9.27 -3.27
C PHE A 67 12.26 -9.52 -4.62
N GLU A 68 13.33 -10.32 -4.62
CA GLU A 68 14.11 -10.69 -5.80
C GLU A 68 13.34 -11.51 -6.84
N ASP A 69 12.35 -12.29 -6.41
CA ASP A 69 11.55 -13.18 -7.26
C ASP A 69 10.29 -12.47 -7.78
N CYS A 70 9.79 -11.49 -7.03
CA CYS A 70 8.56 -10.76 -7.33
C CYS A 70 8.79 -9.47 -8.11
N ILE A 71 9.92 -8.78 -7.91
CA ILE A 71 10.17 -7.44 -8.46
C ILE A 71 11.29 -7.48 -9.53
N PRO A 72 11.07 -6.90 -10.72
CA PRO A 72 12.07 -6.85 -11.79
C PRO A 72 13.41 -6.22 -11.37
N GLU A 73 14.52 -6.75 -11.89
CA GLU A 73 15.88 -6.26 -11.54
C GLU A 73 16.06 -4.76 -11.81
N ASP A 74 15.46 -4.20 -12.86
CA ASP A 74 15.56 -2.76 -13.17
C ASP A 74 14.96 -1.87 -12.06
N VAL A 75 13.84 -2.31 -11.47
CA VAL A 75 13.22 -1.64 -10.32
C VAL A 75 14.06 -1.88 -9.06
N ARG A 76 14.51 -3.11 -8.82
CA ARG A 76 15.33 -3.46 -7.65
C ARG A 76 16.67 -2.71 -7.64
N SER A 77 17.32 -2.57 -8.78
CA SER A 77 18.59 -1.84 -8.90
C SER A 77 18.41 -0.36 -8.58
N CYS A 78 17.30 0.24 -9.01
CA CYS A 78 16.98 1.63 -8.68
C CYS A 78 16.70 1.83 -7.18
N LEU A 79 16.10 0.84 -6.50
CA LEU A 79 15.75 0.91 -5.09
C LEU A 79 16.92 0.66 -4.13
N ARG A 80 17.94 -0.12 -4.52
CA ARG A 80 18.97 -0.68 -3.63
C ARG A 80 19.64 0.34 -2.70
N ASN A 81 19.79 1.59 -3.15
CA ASN A 81 20.43 2.66 -2.38
C ASN A 81 19.50 3.83 -2.03
N CYS A 82 18.20 3.70 -2.29
CA CYS A 82 17.24 4.76 -2.03
C CYS A 82 16.81 4.76 -0.56
N ARG A 83 16.75 5.96 0.02
CA ARG A 83 16.25 6.24 1.37
C ARG A 83 14.92 7.00 1.35
N SER A 84 14.48 7.44 0.18
CA SER A 84 13.24 8.19 -0.01
C SER A 84 12.61 7.93 -1.38
N ALA A 85 11.31 8.20 -1.49
CA ALA A 85 10.62 8.19 -2.78
C ALA A 85 11.23 9.21 -3.77
N HIS A 86 11.70 10.35 -3.27
CA HIS A 86 12.41 11.36 -4.06
C HIS A 86 13.66 10.78 -4.74
N GLU A 87 14.55 10.14 -3.98
CA GLU A 87 15.74 9.47 -4.54
C GLU A 87 15.36 8.37 -5.54
N PHE A 88 14.31 7.60 -5.24
CA PHE A 88 13.86 6.53 -6.12
C PHE A 88 13.37 7.07 -7.47
N ILE A 89 12.51 8.10 -7.47
CA ILE A 89 12.03 8.68 -8.73
C ILE A 89 13.15 9.41 -9.48
N SER A 90 14.11 10.04 -8.78
CA SER A 90 15.31 10.61 -9.40
C SER A 90 16.11 9.52 -10.13
N ASN A 91 16.34 8.37 -9.51
CA ASN A 91 17.04 7.26 -10.14
C ASN A 91 16.27 6.72 -11.36
N ILE A 92 14.94 6.61 -11.30
CA ILE A 92 14.14 6.19 -12.46
C ILE A 92 14.35 7.14 -13.66
N LEU A 93 14.45 8.44 -13.41
CA LEU A 93 14.64 9.45 -14.47
C LEU A 93 15.96 9.24 -15.24
N GLU A 94 16.97 8.69 -14.59
CA GLU A 94 18.28 8.35 -15.19
C GLU A 94 18.24 7.09 -16.07
N HIS A 95 17.11 6.37 -16.09
CA HIS A 95 16.95 5.10 -16.81
C HIS A 95 15.85 5.20 -17.88
N PRO A 96 16.16 5.70 -19.11
CA PRO A 96 15.16 5.89 -20.17
C PRO A 96 14.32 4.64 -20.48
N LYS A 97 14.93 3.44 -20.44
CA LYS A 97 14.23 2.17 -20.66
C LYS A 97 13.10 1.94 -19.66
N MET A 98 13.25 2.39 -18.41
CA MET A 98 12.19 2.30 -17.40
C MET A 98 11.05 3.27 -17.70
N LEU A 99 11.36 4.49 -18.15
CA LEU A 99 10.36 5.50 -18.53
C LEU A 99 9.52 5.06 -19.74
N ASP A 100 10.12 4.31 -20.65
CA ASP A 100 9.42 3.72 -21.80
C ASP A 100 8.54 2.54 -21.37
N LYS A 101 9.06 1.68 -20.48
CA LYS A 101 8.44 0.44 -20.03
C LYS A 101 7.29 0.64 -19.04
N TYR A 102 7.44 1.56 -18.09
CA TYR A 102 6.53 1.71 -16.96
C TYR A 102 5.66 2.96 -17.05
N ARG A 103 4.53 2.91 -16.33
CA ARG A 103 3.70 4.05 -15.95
C ARG A 103 3.48 4.00 -14.45
N ALA A 104 3.32 5.15 -13.83
CA ALA A 104 2.98 5.26 -12.41
C ALA A 104 2.26 6.58 -12.17
N ASP A 105 1.51 6.64 -11.08
CA ASP A 105 1.09 7.90 -10.49
C ASP A 105 2.22 8.45 -9.62
N VAL A 106 2.54 9.73 -9.82
CA VAL A 106 3.45 10.49 -8.94
C VAL A 106 2.58 11.48 -8.20
N GLU A 107 2.56 11.36 -6.89
CA GLU A 107 1.65 12.07 -5.99
C GLU A 107 2.45 12.82 -4.93
N TYR A 108 1.86 13.87 -4.37
CA TYR A 108 2.39 14.58 -3.21
C TYR A 108 1.28 14.92 -2.23
N ILE A 109 1.67 15.20 -0.99
CA ILE A 109 0.78 15.66 0.06
C ILE A 109 1.03 17.15 0.30
N ASP A 110 -0.03 17.95 0.22
CA ASP A 110 0.03 19.39 0.46
C ASP A 110 0.07 19.74 1.97
N PRO A 111 0.27 21.01 2.35
CA PRO A 111 0.24 21.42 3.76
C PRO A 111 -1.12 21.18 4.46
N ALA A 112 -2.21 21.09 3.70
CA ALA A 112 -3.53 20.75 4.22
C ALA A 112 -3.70 19.23 4.47
N ARG A 113 -2.73 18.41 4.04
CA ARG A 113 -2.70 16.93 4.04
C ARG A 113 -3.50 16.28 2.93
N GLN A 114 -3.88 17.06 1.93
CA GLN A 114 -4.57 16.55 0.76
C GLN A 114 -3.56 15.94 -0.20
N GLN A 115 -3.87 14.76 -0.73
CA GLN A 115 -3.10 14.10 -1.76
C GLN A 115 -3.45 14.66 -3.15
N HIS A 116 -2.42 14.91 -3.95
CA HIS A 116 -2.56 15.45 -5.30
C HIS A 116 -1.71 14.70 -6.31
N ASP A 117 -2.30 14.41 -7.47
CA ASP A 117 -1.60 13.84 -8.62
C ASP A 117 -0.78 14.91 -9.35
N ILE A 118 0.50 14.63 -9.57
CA ILE A 118 1.35 15.46 -10.43
C ILE A 118 1.00 15.17 -11.89
N LEU A 119 0.57 16.23 -12.59
CA LEU A 119 0.16 16.18 -14.00
C LEU A 119 -0.83 15.04 -14.29
N ARG A 120 -1.96 15.01 -13.56
CA ARG A 120 -3.00 13.96 -13.65
C ARG A 120 -3.44 13.56 -15.07
N LYS A 121 -3.34 14.46 -16.04
CA LYS A 121 -3.73 14.22 -17.45
C LYS A 121 -2.64 13.52 -18.27
N ASP A 122 -1.40 13.51 -17.80
CA ASP A 122 -0.21 12.99 -18.49
C ASP A 122 0.20 11.59 -17.96
N LYS A 123 -0.76 10.72 -17.61
CA LYS A 123 -0.50 9.45 -16.92
C LYS A 123 0.46 8.49 -17.65
N LEU A 124 0.60 8.63 -18.96
CA LEU A 124 1.46 7.76 -19.77
C LEU A 124 2.92 8.27 -19.89
N ASP A 125 3.19 9.52 -19.49
CA ASP A 125 4.53 10.11 -19.53
C ASP A 125 5.12 10.21 -18.12
N LEU A 126 5.58 9.07 -17.62
CA LEU A 126 6.21 8.98 -16.30
C LEU A 126 7.41 9.94 -16.17
N GLY A 127 8.20 10.11 -17.23
CA GLY A 127 9.36 10.99 -17.22
C GLY A 127 8.98 12.46 -17.02
N LYS A 128 7.94 12.94 -17.70
CA LYS A 128 7.40 14.30 -17.51
C LYS A 128 6.88 14.52 -16.08
N ARG A 129 6.17 13.54 -15.52
CA ARG A 129 5.65 13.60 -14.13
C ARG A 129 6.77 13.67 -13.10
N ILE A 130 7.78 12.82 -13.24
CA ILE A 130 8.94 12.83 -12.34
C ILE A 130 9.70 14.16 -12.45
N ARG A 131 9.98 14.66 -13.65
CA ARG A 131 10.64 15.95 -13.84
C ARG A 131 9.88 17.09 -13.16
N GLU A 132 8.56 17.11 -13.28
CA GLU A 132 7.74 18.13 -12.63
C GLU A 132 7.77 17.99 -11.11
N ALA A 133 7.69 16.76 -10.58
CA ALA A 133 7.82 16.51 -9.15
C ALA A 133 9.14 17.02 -8.57
N LEU A 134 10.25 16.74 -9.26
CA LEU A 134 11.58 17.18 -8.84
C LEU A 134 11.71 18.71 -8.95
N ARG A 135 11.15 19.34 -9.99
CA ARG A 135 11.12 20.80 -10.13
C ARG A 135 10.34 21.44 -8.98
N MET A 136 9.13 20.96 -8.69
CA MET A 136 8.29 21.45 -7.59
C MET A 136 9.01 21.30 -6.24
N ALA A 137 9.69 20.17 -6.02
CA ALA A 137 10.44 19.92 -4.78
C ALA A 137 11.63 20.88 -4.64
N GLN A 138 12.38 21.10 -5.73
CA GLN A 138 13.50 22.04 -5.76
C GLN A 138 13.04 23.50 -5.55
N ALA A 139 11.86 23.85 -6.05
CA ALA A 139 11.24 25.17 -5.86
C ALA A 139 10.63 25.35 -4.45
N GLY A 140 10.55 24.29 -3.63
CA GLY A 140 9.87 24.33 -2.33
C GLY A 140 8.35 24.37 -2.42
N GLU A 141 7.77 24.08 -3.60
CA GLU A 141 6.32 23.99 -3.82
C GLU A 141 5.74 22.71 -3.19
N VAL A 142 6.54 21.64 -3.10
CA VAL A 142 6.19 20.37 -2.47
C VAL A 142 7.30 19.89 -1.53
N ASP A 143 6.93 19.21 -0.45
CA ASP A 143 7.90 18.55 0.42
C ASP A 143 8.36 17.23 -0.23
N ALA A 144 9.63 17.15 -0.60
CA ALA A 144 10.24 15.96 -1.21
C ALA A 144 10.03 14.68 -0.38
N ARG A 145 9.91 14.80 0.95
CA ARG A 145 9.69 13.67 1.86
C ARG A 145 8.28 13.08 1.76
N LEU A 146 7.34 13.88 1.27
CA LEU A 146 5.93 13.54 1.11
C LEU A 146 5.56 13.20 -0.34
N LEU A 147 6.56 13.00 -1.20
CA LEU A 147 6.35 12.39 -2.51
C LEU A 147 6.00 10.92 -2.37
N TYR A 148 5.11 10.46 -3.24
CA TYR A 148 4.63 9.09 -3.28
C TYR A 148 4.54 8.62 -4.73
N LEU A 149 5.10 7.44 -5.01
CA LEU A 149 4.93 6.75 -6.28
C LEU A 149 3.86 5.68 -6.08
N ALA A 150 2.75 5.80 -6.78
CA ALA A 150 1.62 4.89 -6.69
C ALA A 150 1.42 4.08 -7.98
N GLU A 151 0.96 2.84 -7.83
CA GLU A 151 0.51 1.97 -8.92
C GLU A 151 1.51 1.86 -10.09
N MET A 152 2.81 1.74 -9.81
CA MET A 152 3.79 1.52 -10.86
C MET A 152 3.54 0.16 -11.53
N ARG A 153 3.33 0.21 -12.86
CA ARG A 153 2.90 -0.92 -13.70
C ARG A 153 3.45 -0.77 -15.12
N LEU A 154 3.39 -1.84 -15.91
CA LEU A 154 3.76 -1.80 -17.32
C LEU A 154 2.84 -0.86 -18.10
N LYS A 155 3.42 -0.11 -19.04
CA LYS A 155 2.68 0.79 -19.93
C LYS A 155 1.84 0.01 -20.95
N GLN A 156 2.39 -1.10 -21.44
CA GLN A 156 1.77 -2.01 -22.40
C GLN A 156 1.54 -3.37 -21.77
N GLU A 157 0.54 -4.08 -22.27
CA GLU A 157 0.33 -5.47 -21.86
C GLU A 157 1.51 -6.34 -22.30
N ALA A 158 1.94 -7.22 -21.40
CA ALA A 158 2.94 -8.24 -21.68
C ALA A 158 2.46 -9.61 -21.14
N PRO A 159 2.94 -10.73 -21.71
CA PRO A 159 2.71 -12.03 -21.10
C PRO A 159 3.38 -12.09 -19.71
N HIS A 160 2.61 -12.48 -18.69
CA HIS A 160 3.14 -12.76 -17.36
C HIS A 160 4.13 -13.94 -17.46
N PRO A 161 5.31 -13.88 -16.81
CA PRO A 161 6.33 -14.92 -16.93
C PRO A 161 5.84 -16.29 -16.44
N ILE A 162 4.86 -16.31 -15.54
CA ILE A 162 4.20 -17.53 -15.06
C ILE A 162 2.79 -17.59 -15.67
N GLY A 163 2.53 -18.61 -16.48
CA GLY A 163 1.22 -18.86 -17.10
C GLY A 163 0.95 -18.10 -18.41
N GLY A 164 1.69 -17.03 -18.73
CA GLY A 164 1.62 -16.36 -20.04
C GLY A 164 0.39 -15.46 -20.26
N GLU A 165 -0.43 -15.23 -19.24
CA GLU A 165 -1.58 -14.33 -19.30
C GLU A 165 -1.15 -12.90 -19.64
N LYS A 166 -1.95 -12.17 -20.44
CA LYS A 166 -1.67 -10.76 -20.73
C LYS A 166 -1.97 -9.90 -19.50
N VAL A 167 -0.94 -9.20 -19.02
CA VAL A 167 -1.00 -8.39 -17.79
C VAL A 167 -0.27 -7.07 -17.97
N LYS A 168 -0.54 -6.14 -17.06
CA LYS A 168 0.20 -4.89 -16.85
C LYS A 168 0.94 -4.83 -15.52
N THR A 169 0.77 -5.78 -14.59
CA THR A 169 1.57 -5.78 -13.36
C THR A 169 3.07 -5.78 -13.68
N ILE A 170 3.88 -5.12 -12.84
CA ILE A 170 5.33 -5.30 -12.90
C ILE A 170 5.79 -6.59 -12.24
N CYS A 171 4.93 -7.22 -11.44
CA CYS A 171 5.32 -8.36 -10.63
C CYS A 171 5.64 -9.55 -11.53
N THR A 172 6.77 -10.20 -11.27
CA THR A 172 7.19 -11.44 -11.96
C THR A 172 6.65 -12.69 -11.29
N ARG A 173 6.18 -12.54 -10.04
CA ARG A 173 5.48 -13.54 -9.26
C ARG A 173 4.52 -12.84 -8.32
N ASP A 174 3.34 -13.41 -8.14
CA ASP A 174 2.31 -12.90 -7.26
C ASP A 174 1.56 -14.00 -6.51
N PHE A 175 0.56 -13.61 -5.74
CA PHE A 175 -0.26 -14.52 -4.96
C PHE A 175 -1.11 -15.49 -5.77
N LYS A 176 -1.51 -15.14 -6.99
CA LYS A 176 -2.19 -16.10 -7.86
C LYS A 176 -1.25 -17.25 -8.23
N ASP A 177 0.08 -17.02 -8.25
CA ASP A 177 1.05 -18.11 -8.42
C ASP A 177 1.14 -19.00 -7.17
N VAL A 178 1.01 -18.40 -5.98
CA VAL A 178 1.01 -19.14 -4.70
C VAL A 178 -0.27 -19.95 -4.51
N LEU A 179 -1.43 -19.37 -4.83
CA LEU A 179 -2.73 -20.04 -4.78
C LEU A 179 -2.84 -21.12 -5.85
N GLY A 180 -2.14 -20.96 -6.98
CA GLY A 180 -2.16 -21.90 -8.09
C GLY A 180 -3.60 -22.18 -8.55
N PRO A 181 -4.01 -23.46 -8.68
CA PRO A 181 -5.37 -23.81 -9.06
C PRO A 181 -6.46 -23.27 -8.13
N LEU A 182 -6.15 -22.94 -6.87
CA LEU A 182 -7.13 -22.39 -5.93
C LEU A 182 -7.53 -20.94 -6.28
N ALA A 183 -6.72 -20.22 -7.07
CA ALA A 183 -7.03 -18.86 -7.45
C ALA A 183 -8.36 -18.74 -8.22
N THR A 184 -8.76 -19.80 -8.94
CA THR A 184 -10.04 -19.85 -9.68
C THR A 184 -11.27 -19.90 -8.77
N TRP A 185 -11.10 -20.22 -7.49
CA TRP A 185 -12.15 -20.23 -6.48
C TRP A 185 -12.36 -18.86 -5.84
N THR A 186 -11.46 -17.91 -6.08
CA THR A 186 -11.63 -16.52 -5.63
C THR A 186 -12.45 -15.74 -6.66
N LEU A 187 -13.33 -14.84 -6.21
CA LEU A 187 -14.21 -14.07 -7.11
C LEU A 187 -13.42 -13.25 -8.13
N TYR A 188 -12.25 -12.75 -7.74
CA TYR A 188 -11.32 -12.05 -8.59
C TYR A 188 -9.96 -11.97 -7.89
N TRP A 189 -8.90 -12.30 -8.62
CA TRP A 189 -7.54 -12.00 -8.22
C TRP A 189 -6.95 -11.00 -9.21
N ASP A 190 -6.66 -9.78 -8.74
CA ASP A 190 -6.06 -8.76 -9.59
C ASP A 190 -4.59 -9.06 -9.85
N ARG A 191 -4.32 -9.89 -10.85
CA ARG A 191 -2.98 -10.00 -11.46
C ARG A 191 -2.80 -8.98 -12.59
N TYR A 192 -3.90 -8.50 -13.18
CA TYR A 192 -3.81 -7.74 -14.41
C TYR A 192 -3.06 -6.42 -14.17
N ASP A 193 -3.38 -5.67 -13.13
CA ASP A 193 -2.74 -4.38 -12.90
C ASP A 193 -2.26 -4.13 -11.48
N GLU A 194 -1.93 -5.19 -10.76
CA GLU A 194 -1.22 -5.10 -9.47
C GLU A 194 -0.01 -4.18 -9.58
N GLY A 195 -0.04 -3.12 -8.79
CA GLY A 195 0.94 -2.04 -8.84
C GLY A 195 2.00 -2.13 -7.75
N PHE A 196 3.16 -1.56 -8.03
CA PHE A 196 4.18 -1.29 -7.02
C PHE A 196 4.04 0.13 -6.46
N PHE A 197 4.27 0.27 -5.16
CA PHE A 197 4.15 1.53 -4.43
C PHE A 197 5.46 1.84 -3.72
N ALA A 198 5.88 3.10 -3.73
CA ALA A 198 7.03 3.58 -2.98
C ALA A 198 6.74 4.93 -2.32
N GLY A 199 6.97 4.97 -1.01
CA GLY A 199 6.82 6.17 -0.18
C GLY A 199 8.01 6.36 0.74
N GLY A 200 8.23 7.60 1.17
CA GLY A 200 9.06 7.93 2.32
C GLY A 200 8.31 7.86 3.65
N ARG A 201 9.01 8.23 4.72
CA ARG A 201 8.44 8.36 6.07
C ARG A 201 7.29 9.38 6.08
N CYS A 202 6.18 9.01 6.69
CA CYS A 202 4.96 9.82 6.76
C CYS A 202 4.34 10.16 5.39
N SER A 203 4.71 9.44 4.33
CA SER A 203 4.03 9.50 3.03
C SER A 203 3.20 8.23 2.82
N GLY A 204 2.23 8.29 1.93
CA GLY A 204 1.39 7.16 1.61
C GLY A 204 0.13 7.61 0.90
N LYS A 205 -0.85 6.70 0.84
CA LYS A 205 -2.17 7.01 0.30
C LYS A 205 -3.05 7.66 1.36
N GLY A 206 -3.76 8.72 1.00
CA GLY A 206 -4.83 9.30 1.82
C GLY A 206 -6.00 8.33 2.01
N VAL A 207 -6.99 8.74 2.81
CA VAL A 207 -8.22 7.96 3.01
C VAL A 207 -8.93 7.79 1.67
N HIS A 208 -9.14 6.54 1.27
CA HIS A 208 -9.82 6.19 0.03
C HIS A 208 -10.78 5.03 0.27
N ILE A 209 -11.66 4.82 -0.70
CA ILE A 209 -12.61 3.72 -0.72
C ILE A 209 -12.24 2.83 -1.90
N ASP A 210 -11.85 1.59 -1.62
CA ASP A 210 -11.83 0.58 -2.67
C ASP A 210 -13.25 0.09 -2.94
N GLN A 211 -13.56 -0.18 -4.21
CA GLN A 211 -14.85 -0.67 -4.66
C GLN A 211 -14.73 -2.13 -5.09
N VAL A 212 -14.22 -2.98 -4.19
CA VAL A 212 -13.94 -4.37 -4.50
C VAL A 212 -14.69 -5.32 -3.56
N LEU A 213 -15.17 -6.44 -4.11
CA LEU A 213 -15.82 -7.51 -3.35
C LEU A 213 -14.85 -8.66 -3.02
N TRP A 214 -13.56 -8.48 -3.29
CA TRP A 214 -12.48 -9.42 -3.01
C TRP A 214 -11.55 -8.88 -1.91
N SER A 215 -10.53 -9.67 -1.59
CA SER A 215 -9.48 -9.29 -0.63
C SER A 215 -8.32 -8.67 -1.39
N ASN A 216 -7.97 -7.44 -1.06
CA ASN A 216 -6.70 -6.86 -1.46
C ASN A 216 -5.60 -7.44 -0.57
N VAL A 217 -4.47 -7.79 -1.15
CA VAL A 217 -3.34 -8.31 -0.39
C VAL A 217 -2.12 -7.45 -0.63
N GLY A 218 -1.72 -6.75 0.43
CA GLY A 218 -0.50 -5.95 0.44
C GLY A 218 0.70 -6.79 0.78
N ARG A 219 1.78 -6.62 0.00
CA ARG A 219 3.11 -7.16 0.28
C ARG A 219 4.01 -6.01 0.68
N ASN A 220 4.64 -6.10 1.85
CA ASN A 220 5.59 -5.09 2.30
C ASN A 220 7.00 -5.67 2.32
N TYR A 221 7.83 -5.22 1.38
CA TYR A 221 9.21 -5.70 1.21
C TYR A 221 10.23 -4.90 2.01
N GLN A 222 9.91 -3.65 2.36
CA GLN A 222 10.82 -2.77 3.08
C GLN A 222 10.05 -1.68 3.84
N GLY A 223 10.52 -1.37 5.05
CA GLY A 223 9.92 -0.33 5.89
C GLY A 223 8.63 -0.83 6.56
N TYR A 224 7.77 0.10 6.93
CA TYR A 224 6.56 -0.17 7.70
C TYR A 224 5.40 0.65 7.12
N LYS A 225 4.22 0.04 7.12
CA LYS A 225 2.99 0.72 6.71
C LYS A 225 1.99 0.68 7.85
N LEU A 226 1.43 1.83 8.19
CA LEU A 226 0.28 1.89 9.07
C LEU A 226 -1.00 1.89 8.23
N VAL A 227 -1.93 1.00 8.55
CA VAL A 227 -3.20 0.86 7.83
C VAL A 227 -4.35 0.88 8.82
N ALA A 228 -5.35 1.73 8.55
CA ALA A 228 -6.58 1.82 9.31
C ALA A 228 -7.77 1.40 8.45
N ALA A 229 -8.75 0.73 9.05
CA ALA A 229 -10.05 0.48 8.44
C ALA A 229 -11.17 0.94 9.37
N TRP A 230 -12.28 1.36 8.75
CA TRP A 230 -13.50 1.78 9.43
C TRP A 230 -14.63 0.78 9.14
N PRO A 231 -15.62 0.65 10.05
CA PRO A 231 -16.80 -0.16 9.80
C PRO A 231 -17.56 0.33 8.56
N LYS A 232 -18.07 -0.62 7.78
CA LYS A 232 -18.88 -0.34 6.59
C LYS A 232 -20.17 0.38 6.96
N GLY A 233 -20.71 1.10 5.98
CA GLY A 233 -21.95 1.84 6.14
C GLY A 233 -21.68 3.26 6.65
N GLU A 234 -22.51 3.76 7.54
CA GLU A 234 -22.58 5.19 7.86
C GLU A 234 -21.26 5.74 8.43
N VAL A 235 -20.52 4.96 9.22
CA VAL A 235 -19.22 5.39 9.76
C VAL A 235 -18.19 5.61 8.65
N SER A 236 -17.94 4.59 7.82
CA SER A 236 -17.02 4.72 6.67
C SER A 236 -17.43 5.84 5.70
N LYS A 237 -18.74 6.07 5.52
CA LYS A 237 -19.26 7.14 4.67
C LYS A 237 -18.95 8.52 5.24
N GLN A 238 -19.18 8.74 6.53
CA GLN A 238 -18.87 10.01 7.19
C GLN A 238 -17.37 10.30 7.14
N VAL A 239 -16.55 9.30 7.46
CA VAL A 239 -15.08 9.42 7.39
C VAL A 239 -14.64 9.74 5.97
N ALA A 240 -15.18 9.06 4.96
CA ALA A 240 -14.85 9.37 3.57
C ALA A 240 -15.30 10.79 3.18
N MET A 241 -16.51 11.22 3.56
CA MET A 241 -16.98 12.58 3.26
C MET A 241 -16.10 13.67 3.89
N GLU A 242 -15.53 13.41 5.06
CA GLU A 242 -14.71 14.38 5.80
C GLU A 242 -13.23 14.33 5.39
N PHE A 243 -12.68 13.14 5.14
CA PHE A 243 -11.24 12.92 4.99
C PHE A 243 -10.82 12.36 3.62
N PHE A 244 -11.68 12.33 2.61
CA PHE A 244 -11.31 11.77 1.30
C PHE A 244 -9.98 12.35 0.78
N ASP A 245 -9.07 11.47 0.38
CA ASP A 245 -7.71 11.79 -0.08
C ASP A 245 -6.86 12.58 0.95
N THR A 246 -7.27 12.64 2.22
CA THR A 246 -6.48 13.21 3.32
C THR A 246 -5.55 12.15 3.91
N LEU A 247 -4.26 12.45 4.01
CA LEU A 247 -3.27 11.56 4.65
C LEU A 247 -3.24 11.77 6.17
N PHE A 248 -3.44 10.69 6.91
CA PHE A 248 -3.27 10.68 8.36
C PHE A 248 -1.79 10.41 8.66
N ALA A 249 -1.08 11.45 9.10
CA ALA A 249 0.34 11.39 9.40
C ALA A 249 0.67 12.14 10.69
N PRO A 250 1.68 11.68 11.46
CA PRO A 250 2.05 12.33 12.71
C PRO A 250 2.74 13.69 12.44
N PRO A 251 2.53 14.69 13.31
CA PRO A 251 1.62 14.67 14.46
C PRO A 251 0.15 14.70 14.02
N LEU A 252 -0.71 13.87 14.62
CA LEU A 252 -2.13 13.85 14.28
C LEU A 252 -2.83 15.14 14.71
N ARG A 253 -3.73 15.66 13.87
CA ARG A 253 -4.64 16.74 14.27
C ARG A 253 -5.65 16.20 15.28
N PRO A 254 -6.19 17.05 16.20
CA PRO A 254 -7.15 16.59 17.20
C PRO A 254 -8.32 15.80 16.60
N ARG A 255 -8.82 16.24 15.45
CA ARG A 255 -9.90 15.57 14.74
C ARG A 255 -9.51 14.20 14.17
N GLU A 256 -8.35 14.09 13.53
CA GLU A 256 -7.86 12.79 13.02
C GLU A 256 -7.63 11.80 14.17
N LEU A 257 -7.11 12.29 15.30
CA LEU A 257 -6.93 11.50 16.51
C LEU A 257 -8.28 11.01 17.06
N GLU A 258 -9.29 11.89 17.14
CA GLU A 258 -10.65 11.52 17.54
C GLU A 258 -11.22 10.42 16.64
N GLU A 259 -11.11 10.57 15.33
CA GLU A 259 -11.60 9.59 14.35
C GLU A 259 -10.92 8.23 14.50
N LEU A 260 -9.59 8.23 14.67
CA LEU A 260 -8.86 7.00 14.97
C LEU A 260 -9.30 6.44 16.32
N CYS A 261 -9.35 7.22 17.39
CA CYS A 261 -9.71 6.75 18.74
C CYS A 261 -11.11 6.17 18.83
N THR A 262 -12.09 6.76 18.13
CA THR A 262 -13.50 6.49 18.41
C THR A 262 -14.17 5.64 17.34
N LYS A 263 -13.78 5.81 16.07
CA LYS A 263 -14.52 5.24 14.94
C LYS A 263 -13.78 4.16 14.18
N ARG A 264 -12.45 4.03 14.35
CA ARG A 264 -11.70 2.98 13.65
C ARG A 264 -12.17 1.59 14.09
N ARG A 265 -12.20 0.67 13.13
CA ARG A 265 -12.43 -0.76 13.40
C ARG A 265 -11.12 -1.49 13.63
N LYS A 266 -10.13 -1.26 12.76
CA LYS A 266 -8.81 -1.88 12.83
C LYS A 266 -7.70 -0.86 12.61
N LEU A 267 -6.57 -1.05 13.28
CA LEU A 267 -5.31 -0.36 13.01
C LEU A 267 -4.17 -1.39 13.07
N SER A 268 -3.34 -1.44 12.04
CA SER A 268 -2.22 -2.38 11.97
C SER A 268 -0.96 -1.67 11.52
N CYS A 269 0.14 -1.90 12.23
CA CYS A 269 1.48 -1.59 11.75
C CYS A 269 2.01 -2.85 11.05
N CYS A 270 2.19 -2.80 9.73
CA CYS A 270 2.69 -3.91 8.95
C CYS A 270 4.15 -3.63 8.58
N GLY A 271 5.11 -4.26 9.26
CA GLY A 271 6.51 -4.35 8.85
C GLY A 271 6.73 -5.34 7.70
N LEU A 272 7.82 -6.09 7.74
CA LEU A 272 8.08 -7.15 6.76
C LEU A 272 7.01 -8.24 6.87
N GLY A 273 6.18 -8.36 5.84
CA GLY A 273 5.08 -9.31 5.86
C GLY A 273 3.97 -8.97 4.89
N MET A 274 2.84 -9.65 5.11
CA MET A 274 1.67 -9.52 4.24
C MET A 274 0.44 -9.20 5.07
N CYS A 275 -0.41 -8.36 4.51
CA CYS A 275 -1.66 -7.95 5.12
C CYS A 275 -2.78 -8.09 4.09
N THR A 276 -3.88 -8.73 4.47
CA THR A 276 -5.12 -8.67 3.70
C THR A 276 -5.97 -7.50 4.19
N CYS A 277 -6.67 -6.86 3.28
CA CYS A 277 -7.76 -5.95 3.59
C CYS A 277 -8.88 -6.07 2.55
N SER A 278 -10.12 -5.93 2.97
CA SER A 278 -11.22 -5.57 2.07
C SER A 278 -11.71 -4.19 2.47
N ALA A 279 -11.47 -3.19 1.63
CA ALA A 279 -12.21 -1.94 1.70
C ALA A 279 -13.41 -2.06 0.75
N ALA A 280 -14.62 -1.94 1.31
CA ALA A 280 -15.83 -1.75 0.52
C ALA A 280 -16.67 -0.69 1.21
N ALA A 281 -16.94 0.42 0.52
CA ALA A 281 -18.06 1.29 0.87
C ALA A 281 -19.08 1.21 -0.27
N TRP A 282 -20.24 0.65 0.04
CA TRP A 282 -21.38 0.66 -0.87
C TRP A 282 -22.00 2.06 -0.90
N ARG A 283 -22.15 2.60 -2.12
CA ARG A 283 -23.18 3.60 -2.41
C ARG A 283 -24.46 2.81 -2.65
N THR A 284 -25.40 2.80 -1.70
CA THR A 284 -26.78 2.47 -2.07
C THR A 284 -27.31 3.58 -3.00
N PRO A 285 -28.08 3.24 -4.05
CA PRO A 285 -28.69 4.21 -4.95
C PRO A 285 -29.50 5.28 -4.22
#